data_AF-A0A6N7QB62-F1
#
_entry.id   AF-A0A6N7QB62-F1
#
_cell.length_a   1.000
_cell.length_b   1.000
_cell.length_c   1.000
_cell.angle_alpha   90.00
_cell.angle_beta   90.00
_cell.angle_gamma   90.00
#
_symmetry.space_group_name_H-M   'P 1'
#
loop_
_entity.id
_entity.type
_entity.pdbx_description
1 polymer ?
#
loop_
_entity_poly.entity_id
_entity_poly.type
_entity_poly.pdbx_seq_one_letter_code
_entity_poly.pdbx_strand_id
1 'polypeptide(L)'
;MPSLSPPDLRLAHRWTQTGRISLWRYLENERNYPGWHLNADPTGCQSLLALLDALAADGAGSRTLLITAPSKTELGVPNNRRGLAAWVAPEKLRFTLSTTDDHWSFPVDAAPAALEVGSAWLAALREGIAGIANGHGDYAIGKGSHRLWFWW
;
A
#
# COMPACT_ATOMS: atom_id res chain seq x y z
N MET A 1 1.22 -35.32 9.09
CA MET A 1 1.50 -33.87 9.07
C MET A 1 0.86 -33.26 10.31
N PRO A 2 1.59 -32.56 11.19
CA PRO A 2 0.95 -31.96 12.35
C PRO A 2 0.11 -30.77 11.87
N SER A 3 -1.19 -30.82 12.13
CA SER A 3 -2.08 -29.68 12.04
C SER A 3 -1.60 -28.65 13.05
N LEU A 4 -1.10 -27.50 12.58
CA LEU A 4 -0.80 -26.37 13.46
C LEU A 4 -2.08 -25.97 14.19
N SER A 5 -2.00 -25.82 15.52
CA SER A 5 -3.17 -25.43 16.32
C SER A 5 -3.47 -23.94 16.11
N PRO A 6 -4.72 -23.48 16.31
CA PRO A 6 -5.13 -22.08 16.13
C PRO A 6 -4.25 -20.99 16.81
N PRO A 7 -3.59 -21.23 17.96
CA PRO A 7 -2.70 -20.26 18.60
C PRO A 7 -1.39 -20.02 17.84
N ASP A 8 -0.94 -20.98 17.02
CA ASP A 8 0.33 -20.92 16.28
C ASP A 8 0.21 -20.17 14.94
N LEU A 9 -1.02 -19.82 14.55
CA LEU A 9 -1.29 -19.07 13.34
C LEU A 9 -1.02 -17.58 13.56
N ARG A 10 0.03 -17.11 12.88
CA ARG A 10 0.37 -15.70 12.67
C ARG A 10 -0.89 -14.84 12.49
N LEU A 11 -1.00 -13.74 13.23
CA LEU A 11 -2.13 -12.82 13.21
C LEU A 11 -2.43 -12.32 11.78
N ALA A 12 -1.40 -12.02 11.01
CA ALA A 12 -1.54 -11.57 9.63
C ALA A 12 -2.21 -12.64 8.73
N HIS A 13 -2.12 -13.92 9.08
CA HIS A 13 -2.80 -14.98 8.32
C HIS A 13 -4.31 -15.04 8.58
N ARG A 14 -4.75 -14.59 9.76
CA ARG A 14 -6.16 -14.49 10.13
C ARG A 14 -6.82 -13.22 9.58
N TRP A 15 -6.02 -12.21 9.22
CA TRP A 15 -6.51 -11.00 8.57
C TRP A 15 -7.12 -11.31 7.20
N THR A 16 -8.30 -10.73 6.97
CA THR A 16 -9.00 -10.74 5.70
C THR A 16 -9.17 -9.31 5.20
N GLN A 17 -8.92 -9.11 3.90
CA GLN A 17 -9.11 -7.81 3.28
C GLN A 17 -10.59 -7.44 3.23
N THR A 18 -10.89 -6.19 3.56
CA THR A 18 -12.22 -5.58 3.43
C THR A 18 -12.07 -4.18 2.84
N GLY A 19 -13.13 -3.68 2.20
CA GLY A 19 -13.12 -2.38 1.54
C GLY A 19 -12.30 -2.31 0.25
N ARG A 20 -12.38 -1.17 -0.43
CA ARG A 20 -11.63 -0.88 -1.65
C ARG A 20 -10.25 -0.33 -1.33
N ILE A 21 -9.24 -0.87 -2.01
CA ILE A 21 -7.88 -0.36 -2.03
C ILE A 21 -7.48 -0.16 -3.49
N SER A 22 -7.11 1.06 -3.84
CA SER A 22 -6.68 1.46 -5.18
C SER A 22 -5.18 1.73 -5.19
N LEU A 23 -4.46 1.14 -6.13
CA LEU A 23 -3.02 1.35 -6.32
C LEU A 23 -2.73 1.54 -7.80
N TRP A 24 -1.98 2.57 -8.16
CA TRP A 24 -1.59 2.82 -9.55
C TRP A 24 -0.24 3.51 -9.65
N ARG A 25 0.33 3.51 -10.86
CA ARG A 25 1.44 4.39 -11.23
C ARG A 25 1.16 5.06 -12.56
N TYR A 26 1.73 6.24 -12.76
CA TYR A 26 1.66 6.91 -14.05
C TYR A 26 2.71 6.35 -15.02
N LEU A 27 2.37 6.32 -16.31
CA LEU A 27 3.25 5.96 -17.43
C LEU A 27 3.83 7.20 -18.13
N GLU A 28 3.46 8.38 -17.62
CA GLU A 28 3.80 9.68 -18.18
C GLU A 28 4.05 10.67 -17.04
N ASN A 29 4.87 11.68 -17.29
CA ASN A 29 5.18 12.72 -16.30
C ASN A 29 5.76 12.17 -14.97
N GLU A 30 6.47 11.04 -15.05
CA GLU A 30 7.04 10.33 -13.90
C GLU A 30 8.05 11.17 -13.09
N ARG A 31 8.62 12.22 -13.69
CA ARG A 31 9.45 13.20 -12.96
C ARG A 31 8.67 13.88 -11.84
N ASN A 32 7.40 14.21 -12.07
CA ASN A 32 6.54 14.93 -11.13
C ASN A 32 5.64 13.98 -10.33
N TYR A 33 5.30 12.83 -10.91
CA TYR A 33 4.48 11.80 -10.27
C TYR A 33 5.20 10.44 -10.29
N PRO A 34 6.33 10.30 -9.57
CA PRO A 34 7.09 9.06 -9.55
C PRO A 34 6.46 8.03 -8.62
N GLY A 35 6.69 6.76 -8.92
CA GLY A 35 6.39 5.64 -8.02
C GLY A 35 4.91 5.27 -7.99
N TRP A 36 4.49 4.75 -6.85
CA TRP A 36 3.17 4.21 -6.64
C TRP A 36 2.26 5.20 -5.91
N HIS A 37 0.97 5.16 -6.23
CA HIS A 37 -0.06 6.05 -5.71
C HIS A 37 -1.16 5.19 -5.09
N LEU A 38 -1.55 5.52 -3.87
CA LEU A 38 -2.51 4.78 -3.06
C LEU A 38 -3.71 5.65 -2.71
N ASN A 39 -4.90 5.07 -2.82
CA ASN A 39 -6.13 5.54 -2.21
C ASN A 39 -6.87 4.31 -1.64
N ALA A 40 -7.75 4.51 -0.68
CA ALA A 40 -8.65 3.48 -0.19
C ALA A 40 -9.94 4.12 0.34
N ASP A 41 -11.04 3.37 0.32
CA ASP A 41 -12.23 3.80 1.05
C ASP A 41 -12.01 3.70 2.57
N PRO A 42 -12.91 4.26 3.42
CA PRO A 42 -12.72 4.20 4.87
C PRO A 42 -12.56 2.77 5.41
N THR A 43 -13.29 1.79 4.85
CA THR A 43 -13.18 0.38 5.23
C THR A 43 -11.83 -0.21 4.83
N GLY A 44 -11.34 0.12 3.63
CA GLY A 44 -10.04 -0.28 3.10
C GLY A 44 -8.89 0.29 3.92
N CYS A 45 -9.00 1.55 4.36
CA CYS A 45 -8.04 2.16 5.27
C CYS A 45 -7.96 1.39 6.60
N GLN A 46 -9.10 1.08 7.21
CA GLN A 46 -9.14 0.29 8.44
C GLN A 46 -8.57 -1.12 8.23
N SER A 47 -8.89 -1.75 7.09
CA SER A 47 -8.37 -3.07 6.73
C SER A 47 -6.84 -3.05 6.60
N LEU A 48 -6.27 -2.02 5.95
CA LEU A 48 -4.83 -1.84 5.82
C LEU A 48 -4.15 -1.61 7.18
N LEU A 49 -4.72 -0.76 8.05
CA LEU A 49 -4.17 -0.52 9.37
C LEU A 49 -4.15 -1.81 10.22
N ALA A 50 -5.24 -2.57 10.18
CA ALA A 50 -5.31 -3.88 10.85
C ALA A 50 -4.28 -4.88 10.31
N LEU A 51 -3.97 -4.84 9.01
CA LEU A 51 -2.89 -5.65 8.43
C LEU A 51 -1.52 -5.24 8.99
N LEU A 52 -1.25 -3.92 9.08
CA LEU A 52 0.01 -3.42 9.65
C LEU A 52 0.16 -3.80 11.13
N ASP A 53 -0.91 -3.71 11.91
CA ASP A 53 -0.96 -4.19 13.30
C ASP A 53 -0.63 -5.68 13.40
N ALA A 54 -1.28 -6.50 12.56
CA ALA A 54 -1.11 -7.94 12.58
C ALA A 54 0.32 -8.37 12.17
N LEU A 55 0.89 -7.75 11.13
CA LEU A 55 2.27 -8.00 10.71
C LEU A 55 3.28 -7.57 11.77
N ALA A 56 3.07 -6.41 12.40
CA ALA A 56 3.95 -5.93 13.47
C ALA A 56 3.92 -6.87 14.69
N ALA A 57 2.74 -7.36 15.07
CA ALA A 57 2.60 -8.33 16.16
C ALA A 57 3.25 -9.69 15.84
N ASP A 58 3.25 -10.10 14.57
CA ASP A 58 3.98 -11.30 14.11
C ASP A 58 5.50 -11.08 13.97
N GLY A 59 5.97 -9.83 14.04
CA GLY A 59 7.37 -9.41 13.90
C GLY A 59 7.91 -9.42 12.45
N ALA A 60 7.40 -10.30 11.59
CA ALA A 60 7.69 -10.33 10.16
C ALA A 60 6.64 -11.15 9.41
N GLY A 61 6.53 -10.95 8.10
CA GLY A 61 5.64 -11.75 7.26
C GLY A 61 5.19 -11.04 6.00
N SER A 62 4.32 -11.69 5.24
CA SER A 62 3.73 -11.06 4.05
C SER A 62 2.26 -11.43 3.88
N ARG A 63 1.51 -10.53 3.24
CA ARG A 63 0.16 -10.77 2.76
C ARG A 63 -0.02 -10.21 1.36
N THR A 64 -0.89 -10.84 0.59
CA THR A 64 -1.27 -10.37 -0.74
C THR A 64 -2.62 -9.68 -0.64
N LEU A 65 -2.67 -8.45 -1.10
CA LEU A 65 -3.87 -7.65 -1.21
C LEU A 65 -4.39 -7.70 -2.65
N LEU A 66 -5.70 -7.68 -2.79
CA LEU A 66 -6.38 -7.43 -4.06
C LEU A 66 -6.45 -5.92 -4.28
N ILE A 67 -6.11 -5.49 -5.48
CA ILE A 67 -6.11 -4.08 -5.86
C ILE A 67 -7.27 -3.83 -6.82
N THR A 68 -7.99 -2.75 -6.56
CA THR A 68 -9.00 -2.21 -7.48
C THR A 68 -8.36 -1.11 -8.33
N ALA A 69 -8.71 -1.05 -9.61
CA ALA A 69 -8.26 0.06 -10.45
C ALA A 69 -8.84 1.39 -9.92
N PRO A 70 -8.07 2.50 -9.96
CA PRO A 70 -8.56 3.79 -9.48
C PRO A 70 -9.70 4.30 -10.37
N SER A 71 -10.69 4.94 -9.75
CA SER A 71 -11.77 5.67 -10.40
C SER A 71 -11.28 6.98 -11.02
N LYS A 72 -12.11 7.57 -11.90
CA LYS A 72 -11.83 8.88 -12.49
C LYS A 72 -11.68 9.99 -11.44
N THR A 73 -12.43 9.90 -10.33
CA THR A 73 -12.33 10.87 -9.24
C THR A 73 -10.97 10.77 -8.56
N GLU A 74 -10.53 9.56 -8.20
CA GLU A 74 -9.21 9.33 -7.58
C GLU A 74 -8.05 9.80 -8.48
N LEU A 75 -8.16 9.58 -9.80
CA LEU A 75 -7.16 10.05 -10.77
C LEU A 75 -7.18 11.57 -10.98
N GLY A 76 -8.30 12.22 -10.70
CA GLY A 76 -8.46 13.66 -10.78
C GLY A 76 -7.79 14.42 -9.63
N VAL A 77 -7.64 13.79 -8.46
CA VAL A 77 -7.03 14.38 -7.25
C VAL A 77 -5.58 14.84 -7.47
N PRO A 78 -4.65 13.98 -7.93
CA PRO A 78 -3.29 14.42 -8.27
C PRO A 78 -3.28 15.39 -9.46
N ASN A 79 -4.39 15.49 -10.21
CA ASN A 79 -4.60 16.41 -11.32
C ASN A 79 -3.51 16.31 -12.42
N ASN A 80 -2.83 15.17 -12.52
CA ASN A 80 -1.77 14.94 -13.49
C ASN A 80 -2.35 15.00 -14.90
N ARG A 81 -1.94 16.01 -15.68
CA ARG A 81 -2.51 16.31 -17.00
C ARG A 81 -4.04 16.39 -16.96
N ARG A 82 -4.61 17.03 -15.93
CA ARG A 82 -6.07 17.16 -15.75
C ARG A 82 -6.80 15.82 -15.59
N GLY A 83 -6.14 14.84 -14.99
CA GLY A 83 -6.68 13.48 -14.81
C GLY A 83 -6.65 12.61 -16.07
N LEU A 84 -5.94 13.05 -17.13
CA LEU A 84 -5.85 12.35 -18.41
C LEU A 84 -4.51 11.62 -18.63
N ALA A 85 -3.56 11.74 -17.69
CA ALA A 85 -2.29 11.04 -17.80
C ALA A 85 -2.49 9.52 -17.86
N ALA A 86 -1.75 8.84 -18.73
CA ALA A 86 -1.80 7.38 -18.80
C ALA A 86 -1.27 6.75 -17.50
N TRP A 87 -1.93 5.67 -17.06
CA TRP A 87 -1.63 4.98 -15.81
C TRP A 87 -1.81 3.48 -15.96
N VAL A 88 -1.24 2.73 -15.03
CA VAL A 88 -1.46 1.28 -14.88
C VAL A 88 -1.71 0.94 -13.41
N ALA A 89 -2.59 -0.01 -13.17
CA ALA A 89 -2.87 -0.57 -11.84
C ALA A 89 -2.58 -2.08 -11.86
N PRO A 90 -1.84 -2.60 -10.86
CA PRO A 90 -1.67 -4.04 -10.72
C PRO A 90 -2.97 -4.67 -10.20
N GLU A 91 -3.16 -5.96 -10.42
CA GLU A 91 -4.29 -6.70 -9.81
C GLU A 91 -4.04 -7.03 -8.32
N LYS A 92 -2.77 -7.13 -7.93
CA LYS A 92 -2.34 -7.57 -6.61
C LYS A 92 -1.13 -6.78 -6.11
N LEU A 93 -1.11 -6.56 -4.81
CA LEU A 93 0.04 -6.04 -4.07
C LEU A 93 0.49 -7.09 -3.07
N ARG A 94 1.75 -7.52 -3.13
CA ARG A 94 2.39 -8.22 -2.03
C ARG A 94 2.94 -7.19 -1.05
N PHE A 95 2.45 -7.20 0.18
CA PHE A 95 2.97 -6.40 1.27
C PHE A 95 3.82 -7.30 2.19
N THR A 96 5.05 -6.91 2.46
CA THR A 96 5.98 -7.66 3.31
C THR A 96 6.55 -6.77 4.41
N LEU A 97 6.47 -7.23 5.66
CA LEU A 97 7.25 -6.67 6.76
C LEU A 97 8.61 -7.40 6.81
N SER A 98 9.67 -6.64 6.53
CA SER A 98 11.06 -7.06 6.57
C SER A 98 11.57 -7.14 8.00
N THR A 99 12.55 -8.02 8.25
CA THR A 99 13.29 -8.08 9.51
C THR A 99 14.40 -7.03 9.61
N THR A 100 14.62 -6.24 8.55
CA THR A 100 15.55 -5.09 8.56
C THR A 100 14.76 -3.81 8.79
N ASP A 101 15.04 -3.12 9.89
CA ASP A 101 14.17 -2.05 10.42
C ASP A 101 14.00 -0.85 9.48
N ASP A 102 15.04 -0.41 8.78
CA ASP A 102 15.02 0.75 7.90
C ASP A 102 14.74 0.41 6.43
N HIS A 103 14.46 -0.86 6.13
CA HIS A 103 14.22 -1.34 4.77
C HIS A 103 13.03 -0.65 4.12
N TRP A 104 13.20 -0.26 2.85
CA TRP A 104 12.13 0.25 2.01
C TRP A 104 12.38 -0.15 0.56
N SER A 105 11.45 -0.90 -0.02
CA SER A 105 11.49 -1.27 -1.43
C SER A 105 10.09 -1.28 -2.02
N PHE A 106 9.88 -0.51 -3.09
CA PHE A 106 8.64 -0.55 -3.86
C PHE A 106 8.89 -0.31 -5.36
N PRO A 107 9.59 -1.22 -6.05
CA PRO A 107 9.90 -1.08 -7.47
C PRO A 107 8.62 -1.03 -8.32
N VAL A 108 8.65 -0.24 -9.39
CA VAL A 108 7.50 -0.04 -10.30
C VAL A 108 7.30 -1.16 -11.33
N ASP A 109 8.32 -2.01 -11.52
CA ASP A 109 8.35 -3.07 -12.53
C ASP A 109 8.11 -4.47 -11.94
N ALA A 110 7.88 -4.59 -10.63
CA ALA A 110 7.58 -5.87 -10.01
C ALA A 110 6.18 -6.39 -10.38
N ALA A 111 6.08 -7.69 -10.66
CA ALA A 111 4.84 -8.39 -10.95
C ALA A 111 4.71 -9.67 -10.08
N PRO A 112 3.77 -9.72 -9.11
CA PRO A 112 2.86 -8.64 -8.71
C PRO A 112 3.63 -7.45 -8.12
N ALA A 113 2.97 -6.29 -7.99
CA ALA A 113 3.54 -5.16 -7.28
C ALA A 113 3.95 -5.60 -5.86
N ALA A 114 5.11 -5.17 -5.39
CA ALA A 114 5.69 -5.65 -4.14
C ALA A 114 6.20 -4.47 -3.30
N LEU A 115 5.58 -4.26 -2.15
CA LEU A 115 6.02 -3.31 -1.13
C LEU A 115 6.65 -4.09 0.02
N GLU A 116 7.92 -3.82 0.27
CA GLU A 116 8.64 -4.36 1.41
C GLU A 116 9.07 -3.21 2.31
N VAL A 117 8.75 -3.31 3.60
CA VAL A 117 9.05 -2.25 4.57
C VAL A 117 9.62 -2.84 5.85
N GLY A 118 10.54 -2.13 6.46
CA GLY A 118 11.00 -2.39 7.83
C GLY A 118 10.11 -1.71 8.87
N SER A 119 10.32 -2.09 10.13
CA SER A 119 9.56 -1.60 11.28
C SER A 119 9.60 -0.06 11.44
N ALA A 120 10.70 0.59 11.06
CA ALA A 120 10.89 2.04 11.17
C ALA A 120 9.94 2.85 10.27
N TRP A 121 9.39 2.23 9.21
CA TRP A 121 8.46 2.86 8.27
C TRP A 121 6.98 2.66 8.64
N LEU A 122 6.68 1.81 9.63
CA LEU A 122 5.30 1.48 9.98
C LEU A 122 4.50 2.69 10.50
N ALA A 123 5.14 3.57 11.27
CA ALA A 123 4.49 4.79 11.76
C ALA A 123 4.06 5.70 10.58
N ALA A 124 4.99 5.98 9.67
CA ALA A 124 4.71 6.82 8.49
C ALA A 124 3.66 6.21 7.55
N LEU A 125 3.67 4.88 7.37
CA LEU A 125 2.63 4.18 6.61
C LEU A 125 1.25 4.30 7.26
N ARG A 126 1.17 4.10 8.58
CA ARG A 126 -0.08 4.25 9.34
C ARG A 126 -0.63 5.66 9.23
N GLU A 127 0.22 6.67 9.38
CA GLU A 127 -0.15 8.07 9.24
C GLU A 127 -0.67 8.38 7.82
N GLY A 128 -0.03 7.85 6.79
CA GLY A 128 -0.49 7.94 5.40
C GLY A 128 -1.87 7.33 5.18
N ILE A 129 -2.07 6.09 5.62
CA ILE A 129 -3.34 5.37 5.45
C ILE A 129 -4.45 6.01 6.29
N ALA A 130 -4.18 6.39 7.54
CA ALA A 130 -5.14 7.08 8.38
C ALA A 130 -5.47 8.48 7.83
N GLY A 131 -4.51 9.15 7.19
CA GLY A 131 -4.71 10.42 6.51
C GLY A 131 -5.77 10.32 5.40
N ILE A 132 -5.69 9.30 4.54
CA ILE A 132 -6.63 9.08 3.44
C ILE A 132 -8.08 9.08 3.95
N ALA A 133 -8.37 8.32 5.01
CA ALA A 133 -9.71 8.23 5.59
C ALA A 133 -10.24 9.56 6.16
N ASN A 134 -9.35 10.48 6.50
CA ASN A 134 -9.68 11.79 7.07
C ASN A 134 -9.61 12.94 6.04
N GLY A 135 -9.41 12.63 4.76
CA GLY A 135 -9.29 13.66 3.72
C GLY A 135 -7.93 14.36 3.69
N HIS A 136 -6.88 13.70 4.18
CA HIS A 136 -5.51 14.21 4.17
C HIS A 136 -4.60 13.34 3.29
N GLY A 137 -3.72 13.97 2.51
CA GLY A 137 -2.78 13.28 1.62
C GLY A 137 -1.90 14.29 0.87
N ASP A 138 -1.60 14.02 -0.41
CA ASP A 138 -0.73 14.85 -1.25
C ASP A 138 0.71 14.94 -0.72
N TYR A 139 1.17 13.79 -0.21
CA TYR A 139 2.57 13.59 0.14
C TYR A 139 2.96 12.14 -0.11
N ALA A 140 4.27 11.89 -0.09
CA ALA A 140 4.82 10.56 -0.26
C ALA A 140 5.86 10.22 0.79
N ILE A 141 5.99 8.92 1.02
CA ILE A 141 7.10 8.32 1.78
C ILE A 141 7.96 7.46 0.83
N GLY A 142 9.13 7.03 1.31
CA GLY A 142 10.13 6.36 0.48
C GLY A 142 10.99 7.32 -0.33
N LYS A 143 11.77 6.79 -1.29
CA LYS A 143 12.79 7.56 -2.03
C LYS A 143 12.75 7.27 -3.53
N GLY A 144 13.08 8.27 -4.34
CA GLY A 144 13.21 8.13 -5.80
C GLY A 144 11.93 7.59 -6.47
N SER A 145 12.10 6.62 -7.35
CA SER A 145 11.00 5.90 -8.03
C SER A 145 10.28 4.90 -7.13
N HIS A 146 10.75 4.64 -5.92
CA HIS A 146 10.14 3.70 -4.97
C HIS A 146 9.19 4.42 -4.00
N ARG A 147 8.78 5.65 -4.32
CA ARG A 147 7.87 6.44 -3.48
C ARG A 147 6.47 5.82 -3.47
N LEU A 148 5.80 5.98 -2.34
CA LEU A 148 4.38 5.72 -2.18
C LEU A 148 3.67 7.03 -1.83
N TRP A 149 2.80 7.49 -2.71
CA TRP A 149 1.95 8.67 -2.52
C TRP A 149 0.59 8.30 -1.93
N PHE A 150 0.07 9.14 -1.03
CA PHE A 150 -1.26 8.99 -0.44
C PHE A 150 -2.21 10.06 -0.98
N TRP A 151 -3.39 9.65 -1.45
CA TRP A 151 -4.44 10.52 -2.00
C TRP A 151 -5.78 10.20 -1.37
N TRP A 152 -6.66 11.19 -1.19
CA TRP A 152 -7.99 11.05 -0.57
C TRP A 152 -9.13 11.27 -1.56
#